data_AF-A0A962GZ62-F1
#
_entry.id   AF-A0A962GZ62-F1
#
_cell.length_a   1.000
_cell.length_b   1.000
_cell.length_c   1.000
_cell.angle_alpha   90.00
_cell.angle_beta   90.00
_cell.angle_gamma   90.00
#
_symmetry.space_group_name_H-M   'P 1'
#
loop_
_entity.id
_entity.type
_entity.pdbx_description
1 polymer ?
#
loop_
_entity_poly.entity_id
_entity_poly.type
_entity_poly.pdbx_seq_one_letter_code
_entity_poly.pdbx_strand_id
1 'polypeptide(L)'
;MSTRPNAAAEVPFWERLRPMLAYPLHSEALLTITLLAFLRLLGYLPGVGFILNIVIAAATLKYAAEVLSSTANGIMEAPSGYNTPDSVGWVVLKVQVLLWIIGILLVIGAMAAGLPALAWILGIAIALGAPAALMSAAIDQDTLGALNPSLWMATLTRIGWPYIGAALLCLILMISEGNARAMMLPFLPGPLAVVGHYFIANYATVVTFHLLGYLVYQYRDVLGYEIKQNAPTALPRPKDRDQSVLDESEAFAANGDTESAARVLREFINERGATDTVHLRYRKLLTLHADTAALNKHAQQYLNVMIAQEKWAQALEFWSECRGADANLWPSDPDQVRELVDKARELGKPELALKFANGFSRTYPKHPAIGAIHLRVAQALNERLGRPAEARKLLEATREAYPKSKALPEIESYLMRI
;
A
#
# COMPACT_ATOMS: atom_id res chain seq x y z
N MET A 1 28.04 34.32 14.80
CA MET A 1 28.23 33.27 13.78
C MET A 1 27.28 32.13 14.10
N SER A 2 26.10 32.08 13.48
CA SER A 2 25.19 30.94 13.61
C SER A 2 25.64 29.85 12.64
N THR A 3 26.11 28.73 13.18
CA THR A 3 26.36 27.51 12.41
C THR A 3 25.02 27.03 11.83
N ARG A 4 24.88 27.09 10.51
CA ARG A 4 23.76 26.46 9.78
C ARG A 4 23.76 24.96 10.13
N PRO A 5 22.59 24.32 10.37
CA PRO A 5 22.53 22.88 10.52
C PRO A 5 23.08 22.21 9.25
N ASN A 6 23.90 21.18 9.41
CA ASN A 6 24.44 20.37 8.32
C ASN A 6 23.33 19.87 7.40
N ALA A 7 23.48 20.08 6.09
CA ALA A 7 22.64 19.55 5.02
C ALA A 7 22.81 18.02 4.81
N ALA A 8 22.99 17.25 5.89
CA ALA A 8 23.32 15.82 5.81
C ALA A 8 22.76 15.04 7.00
N ALA A 9 21.56 14.48 6.83
CA ALA A 9 21.17 13.25 7.52
C ALA A 9 20.06 12.51 6.75
N GLU A 10 20.03 12.61 5.42
CA GLU A 10 19.22 11.71 4.61
C GLU A 10 20.09 10.56 4.12
N VAL A 11 19.55 9.35 4.25
CA VAL A 11 20.26 8.10 3.94
C VAL A 11 20.76 8.16 2.49
N PRO A 12 22.05 7.92 2.20
CA PRO A 12 22.52 7.95 0.83
C PRO A 12 21.80 6.99 -0.10
N PHE A 13 21.61 7.36 -1.37
CA PHE A 13 20.88 6.52 -2.32
C PHE A 13 21.47 5.10 -2.45
N TRP A 14 22.80 4.94 -2.31
CA TRP A 14 23.47 3.65 -2.39
C TRP A 14 23.13 2.72 -1.20
N GLU A 15 22.73 3.27 -0.06
CA GLU A 15 22.22 2.50 1.08
C GLU A 15 20.74 2.12 0.91
N ARG A 16 20.03 2.78 -0.03
CA ARG A 16 18.62 2.52 -0.37
C ARG A 16 18.43 1.77 -1.70
N LEU A 17 19.47 1.14 -2.26
CA LEU A 17 19.36 0.43 -3.54
C LEU A 17 18.33 -0.71 -3.51
N ARG A 18 18.28 -1.50 -2.44
CA ARG A 18 17.29 -2.58 -2.30
C ARG A 18 15.84 -2.07 -2.36
N PRO A 19 15.42 -1.10 -1.52
CA PRO A 19 14.07 -0.56 -1.61
C PRO A 19 13.80 0.17 -2.94
N MET A 20 14.79 0.84 -3.54
CA MET A 20 14.62 1.47 -4.86
C MET A 20 14.38 0.45 -5.98
N LEU A 21 15.12 -0.66 -5.97
CA LEU A 21 14.88 -1.75 -6.90
C LEU A 21 13.53 -2.41 -6.62
N ALA A 22 13.11 -2.55 -5.36
CA ALA A 22 11.80 -3.10 -5.03
C ALA A 22 10.63 -2.14 -5.31
N TYR A 23 10.88 -0.85 -5.55
CA TYR A 23 9.84 0.18 -5.70
C TYR A 23 8.74 -0.17 -6.73
N PRO A 24 9.05 -0.66 -7.95
CA PRO A 24 8.00 -1.01 -8.91
C PRO A 24 7.19 -2.25 -8.53
N LEU A 25 7.58 -3.00 -7.49
CA LEU A 25 6.84 -4.17 -6.99
C LEU A 25 5.70 -3.78 -6.04
N HIS A 26 5.63 -2.52 -5.59
CA HIS A 26 4.48 -2.01 -4.83
C HIS A 26 3.23 -2.02 -5.72
N SER A 27 2.06 -2.31 -5.12
CA SER A 27 0.83 -2.68 -5.84
C SER A 27 0.42 -1.71 -6.95
N GLU A 28 0.51 -0.40 -6.70
CA GLU A 28 0.09 0.64 -7.66
C GLU A 28 1.03 0.74 -8.88
N ALA A 29 2.35 0.70 -8.66
CA ALA A 29 3.33 0.73 -9.74
C ALA A 29 3.31 -0.57 -10.54
N LEU A 30 3.22 -1.72 -9.86
CA LEU A 30 3.23 -3.02 -10.48
C LEU A 30 2.05 -3.19 -11.45
N LEU A 31 0.85 -2.78 -11.05
CA LEU A 31 -0.32 -2.78 -11.91
C LEU A 31 -0.13 -1.89 -13.14
N THR A 32 0.40 -0.68 -12.95
CA THR A 32 0.62 0.29 -14.02
C THR A 32 1.63 -0.22 -15.05
N ILE A 33 2.80 -0.69 -14.62
CA ILE A 33 3.83 -1.20 -15.52
C ILE A 33 3.39 -2.46 -16.26
N THR A 34 2.60 -3.33 -15.60
CA THR A 34 2.06 -4.55 -16.18
C THR A 34 1.03 -4.22 -17.25
N LEU A 35 0.06 -3.35 -16.94
CA LEU A 35 -0.94 -2.91 -17.90
C LEU A 35 -0.30 -2.27 -19.14
N LEU A 36 0.64 -1.34 -18.94
CA LEU A 36 1.37 -0.70 -20.03
C LEU A 36 2.17 -1.72 -20.88
N ALA A 37 2.74 -2.76 -20.26
CA ALA A 37 3.42 -3.82 -20.97
C ALA A 37 2.47 -4.67 -21.84
N PHE A 38 1.28 -5.01 -21.33
CA PHE A 38 0.27 -5.71 -22.13
C PHE A 38 -0.28 -4.86 -23.27
N LEU A 39 -0.49 -3.56 -23.05
CA LEU A 39 -0.97 -2.65 -24.08
C LEU A 39 -0.02 -2.57 -25.30
N ARG A 40 1.25 -2.93 -25.14
CA ARG A 40 2.21 -3.01 -26.26
C ARG A 40 1.82 -4.00 -27.34
N LEU A 41 0.99 -5.01 -27.00
CA LEU A 41 0.42 -5.94 -27.97
C LEU A 41 -0.51 -5.25 -28.99
N LEU A 42 -1.06 -4.07 -28.66
CA LEU A 42 -1.79 -3.25 -29.64
C LEU A 42 -0.92 -2.81 -30.82
N GLY A 43 0.41 -2.94 -30.70
CA GLY A 43 1.35 -2.79 -31.81
C GLY A 43 1.14 -3.74 -32.98
N TYR A 44 0.50 -4.89 -32.74
CA TYR A 44 0.18 -5.84 -33.79
C TYR A 44 -1.03 -5.43 -34.64
N LEU A 45 -1.76 -4.39 -34.25
CA LEU A 45 -2.89 -3.89 -35.04
C LEU A 45 -2.41 -3.26 -36.35
N PRO A 46 -2.93 -3.70 -37.51
CA PRO A 46 -2.55 -3.13 -38.80
C PRO A 46 -2.98 -1.66 -38.88
N GLY A 47 -2.13 -0.83 -39.49
CA GLY A 47 -2.35 0.61 -39.68
C GLY A 47 -2.09 1.47 -38.43
N VAL A 48 -2.79 1.20 -37.32
CA VAL A 48 -2.78 2.06 -36.11
C VAL A 48 -1.81 1.63 -35.01
N GLY A 49 -1.29 0.41 -35.05
CA GLY A 49 -0.46 -0.15 -33.96
C GLY A 49 0.82 0.62 -33.67
N PHE A 50 1.43 1.25 -34.68
CA PHE A 50 2.61 2.12 -34.50
C PHE A 50 2.27 3.37 -33.67
N ILE A 51 1.17 4.06 -34.01
CA ILE A 51 0.71 5.25 -33.30
C ILE A 51 0.37 4.91 -31.85
N LEU A 52 -0.34 3.81 -31.63
CA LEU A 52 -0.66 3.34 -30.28
C LEU A 52 0.60 3.07 -29.45
N ASN A 53 1.65 2.48 -30.05
CA ASN A 53 2.92 2.28 -29.35
C ASN A 53 3.62 3.58 -28.95
N ILE A 54 3.54 4.61 -29.77
CA ILE A 54 4.07 5.93 -29.42
C ILE A 54 3.28 6.50 -28.25
N VAL A 55 1.96 6.42 -28.28
CA VAL A 55 1.09 6.89 -27.19
C VAL A 55 1.38 6.15 -25.89
N ILE A 56 1.57 4.82 -25.93
CA ILE A 56 1.92 4.01 -24.76
C ILE A 56 3.32 4.36 -24.24
N ALA A 57 4.29 4.62 -25.12
CA ALA A 57 5.62 5.08 -24.72
C ALA A 57 5.57 6.45 -24.03
N ALA A 58 4.81 7.38 -24.59
CA ALA A 58 4.55 8.69 -23.99
C ALA A 58 3.87 8.55 -22.62
N ALA A 59 2.87 7.67 -22.48
CA ALA A 59 2.20 7.39 -21.22
C ALA A 59 3.18 6.82 -20.17
N THR A 60 4.05 5.89 -20.58
CA THR A 60 5.10 5.32 -19.70
C THR A 60 6.04 6.41 -19.19
N LEU A 61 6.54 7.28 -20.09
CA LEU A 61 7.41 8.40 -19.70
C LEU A 61 6.69 9.43 -18.82
N LYS A 62 5.40 9.70 -19.09
CA LYS A 62 4.59 10.60 -18.25
C LYS A 62 4.45 10.02 -16.83
N TYR A 63 4.21 8.73 -16.70
CA TYR A 63 4.14 8.05 -15.40
C TYR A 63 5.50 8.03 -14.70
N ALA A 64 6.59 7.83 -15.43
CA ALA A 64 7.93 7.92 -14.86
C ALA A 64 8.24 9.34 -14.36
N ALA A 65 7.86 10.38 -15.11
CA ALA A 65 7.99 11.78 -14.69
C ALA A 65 7.18 12.09 -13.43
N GLU A 66 5.98 11.52 -13.28
CA GLU A 66 5.19 11.56 -12.05
C GLU A 66 5.98 10.98 -10.87
N VAL A 67 6.55 9.77 -11.04
CA VAL A 67 7.35 9.10 -10.02
C VAL A 67 8.55 9.97 -9.60
N LEU A 68 9.26 10.56 -10.56
CA LEU A 68 10.38 11.46 -10.29
C LEU A 68 9.92 12.68 -9.49
N SER A 69 8.86 13.36 -9.92
CA SER A 69 8.31 14.55 -9.26
C SER A 69 7.81 14.23 -7.84
N SER A 70 7.07 13.13 -7.68
CA SER A 70 6.54 12.67 -6.40
C SER A 70 7.69 12.36 -5.42
N THR A 71 8.69 11.61 -5.89
CA THR A 71 9.86 11.25 -5.07
C THR A 71 10.70 12.48 -4.73
N ALA A 72 10.88 13.43 -5.65
CA ALA A 72 11.57 14.69 -5.42
C ALA A 72 10.91 15.53 -4.31
N ASN A 73 9.58 15.43 -4.17
CA ASN A 73 8.82 16.08 -3.11
C ASN A 73 8.74 15.25 -1.81
N GLY A 74 9.48 14.15 -1.70
CA GLY A 74 9.57 13.34 -0.49
C GLY A 74 8.53 12.21 -0.37
N ILE A 75 7.69 12.01 -1.38
CA ILE A 75 6.68 10.93 -1.41
C ILE A 75 7.35 9.69 -1.99
N MET A 76 7.63 8.71 -1.14
CA MET A 76 8.41 7.51 -1.49
C MET A 76 7.51 6.34 -1.94
N GLU A 77 6.19 6.52 -1.91
CA GLU A 77 5.20 5.58 -2.40
C GLU A 77 4.89 5.80 -3.90
N ALA A 78 4.52 4.72 -4.58
CA ALA A 78 4.12 4.78 -5.98
C ALA A 78 2.82 5.59 -6.16
N PRO A 79 2.77 6.54 -7.11
CA PRO A 79 1.57 7.31 -7.38
C PRO A 79 0.47 6.40 -7.97
N SER A 80 -0.74 6.53 -7.42
CA SER A 80 -1.95 5.89 -7.95
C SER A 80 -2.46 6.70 -9.16
N GLY A 81 -1.82 6.49 -10.32
CA GLY A 81 -2.18 7.16 -11.59
C GLY A 81 -1.33 8.39 -11.95
N TYR A 82 -1.91 9.31 -12.71
CA TYR A 82 -1.26 10.53 -13.23
C TYR A 82 -1.81 11.76 -12.49
N ASN A 83 -1.17 12.20 -11.42
CA ASN A 83 -1.68 13.24 -10.50
C ASN A 83 -0.82 14.53 -10.47
N THR A 84 0.34 14.55 -11.12
CA THR A 84 1.24 15.70 -11.25
C THR A 84 0.61 16.70 -12.20
N PRO A 85 0.77 18.02 -11.95
CA PRO A 85 0.39 19.04 -12.92
C PRO A 85 0.91 18.69 -14.31
N ASP A 86 0.03 18.69 -15.31
CA ASP A 86 0.35 18.21 -16.66
C ASP A 86 1.65 18.83 -17.22
N SER A 87 2.02 20.06 -16.80
CA SER A 87 3.22 20.76 -17.24
C SER A 87 4.54 19.99 -16.99
N VAL A 88 4.73 19.37 -15.82
CA VAL A 88 5.99 18.67 -15.48
C VAL A 88 6.16 17.44 -16.37
N GLY A 89 5.13 16.61 -16.46
CA GLY A 89 5.16 15.38 -17.25
C GLY A 89 5.45 15.65 -18.72
N TRP A 90 4.85 16.72 -19.28
CA TRP A 90 5.10 17.13 -20.66
C TRP A 90 6.52 17.68 -20.89
N VAL A 91 7.07 18.44 -19.96
CA VAL A 91 8.45 18.98 -20.10
C VAL A 91 9.46 17.84 -20.03
N VAL A 92 9.35 16.95 -19.05
CA VAL A 92 10.25 15.80 -18.91
C VAL A 92 10.17 14.88 -20.12
N LEU A 93 8.96 14.63 -20.65
CA LEU A 93 8.77 13.86 -21.88
C LEU A 93 9.47 14.52 -23.07
N LYS A 94 9.29 15.84 -23.28
CA LYS A 94 9.95 16.57 -24.37
C LYS A 94 11.47 16.49 -24.26
N VAL A 95 12.01 16.71 -23.07
CA VAL A 95 13.46 16.63 -22.82
C VAL A 95 13.98 15.22 -23.12
N GLN A 96 13.31 14.17 -22.63
CA GLN A 96 13.71 12.79 -22.90
C GLN A 96 13.71 12.45 -24.40
N VAL A 97 12.67 12.85 -25.12
CA VAL A 97 12.56 12.62 -26.57
C VAL A 97 13.63 13.40 -27.33
N LEU A 98 13.88 14.66 -26.96
CA LEU A 98 14.93 15.48 -27.58
C LEU A 98 16.32 14.92 -27.31
N LEU A 99 16.60 14.41 -26.09
CA LEU A 99 17.86 13.72 -25.79
C LEU A 99 18.06 12.49 -26.66
N TRP A 100 17.00 11.69 -26.88
CA TRP A 100 17.08 10.56 -27.81
C TRP A 100 17.36 11.01 -29.24
N ILE A 101 16.66 12.03 -29.74
CA ILE A 101 16.87 12.55 -31.09
C ILE A 101 18.31 13.08 -31.24
N ILE A 102 18.77 13.93 -30.32
CA ILE A 102 20.14 14.49 -30.33
C ILE A 102 21.16 13.36 -30.26
N GLY A 103 21.01 12.42 -29.32
CA GLY A 103 21.92 11.29 -29.16
C GLY A 103 22.01 10.43 -30.43
N ILE A 104 20.86 10.06 -31.01
CA ILE A 104 20.79 9.28 -32.25
C ILE A 104 21.46 10.02 -33.40
N LEU A 105 21.15 11.30 -33.61
CA LEU A 105 21.73 12.10 -34.69
C LEU A 105 23.25 12.25 -34.55
N LEU A 106 23.74 12.51 -33.33
CA LEU A 106 25.17 12.63 -33.05
C LEU A 106 25.92 11.31 -33.29
N VAL A 107 25.36 10.19 -32.81
CA VAL A 107 25.95 8.86 -32.99
C VAL A 107 25.97 8.47 -34.46
N ILE A 108 24.84 8.61 -35.17
CA ILE A 108 24.76 8.29 -36.60
C ILE A 108 25.68 9.21 -37.42
N GLY A 109 25.72 10.50 -37.12
CA GLY A 109 26.58 11.47 -37.81
C GLY A 109 28.07 11.13 -37.65
N ALA A 110 28.51 10.81 -36.43
CA ALA A 110 29.89 10.40 -36.16
C ALA A 110 30.23 9.05 -36.84
N MET A 111 29.31 8.09 -36.85
CA MET A 111 29.48 6.82 -37.56
C MET A 111 29.59 7.04 -39.08
N ALA A 112 28.72 7.86 -39.66
CA ALA A 112 28.73 8.19 -41.09
C ALA A 112 30.00 8.95 -41.51
N ALA A 113 30.58 9.73 -40.59
CA ALA A 113 31.86 10.40 -40.76
C ALA A 113 33.08 9.47 -40.59
N GLY A 114 32.88 8.18 -40.31
CA GLY A 114 33.97 7.21 -40.10
C GLY A 114 34.68 7.38 -38.75
N LEU A 115 34.02 7.99 -37.75
CA LEU A 115 34.57 8.28 -36.42
C LEU A 115 33.85 7.46 -35.32
N PRO A 116 33.98 6.12 -35.29
CA PRO A 116 33.24 5.27 -34.36
C PRO A 116 33.60 5.52 -32.89
N ALA A 117 34.86 5.86 -32.60
CA ALA A 117 35.27 6.22 -31.24
C ALA A 117 34.55 7.48 -30.74
N LEU A 118 34.40 8.49 -31.61
CA LEU A 118 33.65 9.70 -31.28
C LEU A 118 32.17 9.40 -31.06
N ALA A 119 31.57 8.51 -31.85
CA ALA A 119 30.17 8.10 -31.66
C ALA A 119 29.94 7.50 -30.27
N TRP A 120 30.83 6.62 -29.80
CA TRP A 120 30.77 6.06 -28.44
C TRP A 120 30.95 7.11 -27.36
N ILE A 121 31.93 8.01 -27.51
CA ILE A 121 32.16 9.11 -26.56
C ILE A 121 30.92 10.00 -26.45
N LEU A 122 30.31 10.38 -27.57
CA LEU A 122 29.11 11.21 -27.59
C LEU A 122 27.91 10.48 -26.97
N GLY A 123 27.72 9.19 -27.27
CA GLY A 123 26.66 8.38 -26.66
C GLY A 123 26.78 8.30 -25.13
N ILE A 124 27.99 8.04 -24.63
CA ILE A 124 28.26 7.99 -23.18
C ILE A 124 28.08 9.37 -22.56
N ALA A 125 28.55 10.44 -23.20
CA ALA A 125 28.39 11.80 -22.70
C ALA A 125 26.92 12.20 -22.55
N ILE A 126 26.08 11.88 -23.54
CA ILE A 126 24.62 12.10 -23.46
C ILE A 126 24.00 11.24 -22.37
N ALA A 127 24.37 9.96 -22.25
CA ALA A 127 23.82 9.07 -21.24
C ALA A 127 24.16 9.52 -19.81
N LEU A 128 25.39 10.00 -19.58
CA LEU A 128 25.81 10.56 -18.29
C LEU A 128 25.21 11.94 -18.01
N GLY A 129 24.83 12.70 -19.05
CA GLY A 129 24.15 13.98 -18.93
C GLY A 129 22.63 13.89 -18.75
N ALA A 130 22.01 12.82 -19.25
CA ALA A 130 20.56 12.63 -19.23
C ALA A 130 19.94 12.70 -17.82
N PRO A 131 20.53 12.08 -16.76
CA PRO A 131 20.06 12.27 -15.38
C PRO A 131 19.92 13.73 -14.97
N ALA A 132 20.95 14.57 -15.21
CA ALA A 132 20.90 15.99 -14.88
C ALA A 132 19.85 16.74 -15.70
N ALA A 133 19.73 16.42 -16.99
CA ALA A 133 18.71 17.01 -17.85
C ALA A 133 17.29 16.71 -17.35
N LEU A 134 17.00 15.45 -17.01
CA LEU A 134 15.67 15.03 -16.53
C LEU A 134 15.35 15.61 -15.15
N MET A 135 16.33 15.67 -14.24
CA MET A 135 16.16 16.31 -12.94
C MET A 135 15.86 17.81 -13.10
N SER A 136 16.64 18.53 -13.90
CA SER A 136 16.37 19.94 -14.19
C SER A 136 15.01 20.14 -14.87
N ALA A 137 14.66 19.30 -15.84
CA ALA A 137 13.35 19.35 -16.50
C ALA A 137 12.19 19.25 -15.50
N ALA A 138 12.34 18.45 -14.45
CA ALA A 138 11.34 18.32 -13.39
C ALA A 138 11.33 19.50 -12.41
N ILE A 139 12.50 20.07 -12.12
CA ILE A 139 12.69 21.19 -11.19
C ILE A 139 12.24 22.51 -11.83
N ASP A 140 12.87 22.87 -12.95
CA ASP A 140 12.81 24.18 -13.59
C ASP A 140 11.66 24.31 -14.60
N GLN A 141 11.10 23.18 -15.06
CA GLN A 141 10.08 23.12 -16.12
C GLN A 141 10.48 23.86 -17.42
N ASP A 142 11.78 24.04 -17.65
CA ASP A 142 12.33 24.58 -18.90
C ASP A 142 12.91 23.47 -19.77
N THR A 143 12.31 23.26 -20.94
CA THR A 143 12.72 22.21 -21.88
C THR A 143 14.09 22.48 -22.52
N LEU A 144 14.37 23.74 -22.90
CA LEU A 144 15.62 24.06 -23.60
C LEU A 144 16.77 24.25 -22.60
N GLY A 145 16.49 24.89 -21.45
CA GLY A 145 17.43 24.99 -20.35
C GLY A 145 17.92 23.62 -19.86
N ALA A 146 17.03 22.64 -19.72
CA ALA A 146 17.36 21.28 -19.32
C ALA A 146 18.32 20.56 -20.29
N LEU A 147 18.36 20.94 -21.57
CA LEU A 147 19.26 20.37 -22.58
C LEU A 147 20.64 21.05 -22.61
N ASN A 148 20.86 22.10 -21.84
CA ASN A 148 22.11 22.85 -21.82
C ASN A 148 23.22 22.04 -21.10
N PRO A 149 24.32 21.65 -21.78
CA PRO A 149 25.39 20.86 -21.16
C PRO A 149 26.09 21.55 -19.98
N SER A 150 26.10 22.89 -19.95
CA SER A 150 26.67 23.64 -18.82
C SER A 150 25.89 23.41 -17.53
N LEU A 151 24.57 23.21 -17.63
CA LEU A 151 23.72 22.85 -16.49
C LEU A 151 24.05 21.45 -15.97
N TRP A 152 24.30 20.49 -16.86
CA TRP A 152 24.69 19.14 -16.45
C TRP A 152 26.01 19.17 -15.67
N MET A 153 26.94 20.01 -16.11
CA MET A 153 28.22 20.22 -15.45
C MET A 153 28.05 20.93 -14.10
N ALA A 154 27.15 21.91 -14.00
CA ALA A 154 26.79 22.54 -12.74
C ALA A 154 26.16 21.54 -11.75
N THR A 155 25.24 20.69 -12.22
CA THR A 155 24.62 19.63 -11.38
C THR A 155 25.66 18.62 -10.90
N LEU A 156 26.55 18.18 -11.77
CA LEU A 156 27.65 17.27 -11.41
C LEU A 156 28.57 17.88 -10.36
N THR A 157 28.93 19.16 -10.49
CA THR A 157 29.80 19.84 -9.50
C THR A 157 29.11 20.11 -8.17
N ARG A 158 27.79 20.37 -8.17
CA ARG A 158 27.00 20.59 -6.95
C ARG A 158 26.76 19.31 -6.16
N ILE A 159 26.45 18.20 -6.83
CA ILE A 159 26.19 16.90 -6.18
C ILE A 159 27.50 16.14 -5.91
N GLY A 160 28.45 16.20 -6.83
CA GLY A 160 29.74 15.49 -6.74
C GLY A 160 29.68 14.02 -7.16
N TRP A 161 30.56 13.20 -6.60
CA TRP A 161 30.69 11.76 -6.93
C TRP A 161 29.40 10.93 -6.84
N PRO A 162 28.46 11.19 -5.90
CA PRO A 162 27.16 10.54 -5.87
C PRO A 162 26.39 10.59 -7.19
N TYR A 163 26.47 11.71 -7.92
CA TYR A 163 25.83 11.84 -9.23
C TYR A 163 26.41 10.83 -10.24
N ILE A 164 27.74 10.68 -10.27
CA ILE A 164 28.40 9.73 -11.19
C ILE A 164 27.94 8.30 -10.90
N GLY A 165 27.87 7.92 -9.62
CA GLY A 165 27.38 6.60 -9.22
C GLY A 165 25.94 6.34 -9.70
N ALA A 166 25.05 7.32 -9.54
CA ALA A 166 23.68 7.20 -10.02
C ALA A 166 23.57 7.20 -11.54
N ALA A 167 24.32 8.07 -12.24
CA ALA A 167 24.35 8.12 -13.70
C ALA A 167 24.87 6.82 -14.31
N LEU A 168 25.90 6.22 -13.71
CA LEU A 168 26.39 4.90 -14.11
C LEU A 168 25.35 3.80 -13.85
N LEU A 169 24.61 3.88 -12.74
CA LEU A 169 23.50 2.96 -12.47
C LEU A 169 22.39 3.10 -13.53
N CYS A 170 21.99 4.32 -13.89
CA CYS A 170 21.05 4.57 -14.98
C CYS A 170 21.56 4.01 -16.31
N LEU A 171 22.86 4.19 -16.61
CA LEU A 171 23.49 3.63 -17.82
C LEU A 171 23.46 2.10 -17.82
N ILE A 172 23.76 1.46 -16.68
CA ILE A 172 23.68 -0.01 -16.55
C ILE A 172 22.24 -0.47 -16.77
N LEU A 173 21.25 0.17 -16.14
CA LEU A 173 19.83 -0.16 -16.34
C LEU A 173 19.40 -0.03 -17.80
N MET A 174 19.81 1.04 -18.47
CA MET A 174 19.53 1.28 -19.90
C MET A 174 20.15 0.19 -20.78
N ILE A 175 21.40 -0.19 -20.53
CA ILE A 175 22.08 -1.28 -21.27
C ILE A 175 21.41 -2.62 -20.99
N SER A 176 21.05 -2.90 -19.74
CA SER A 176 20.34 -4.12 -19.34
C SER A 176 18.98 -4.23 -20.04
N GLU A 177 18.21 -3.15 -20.10
CA GLU A 177 16.94 -3.08 -20.82
C GLU A 177 17.12 -3.37 -22.32
N GLY A 178 18.10 -2.72 -22.97
CA GLY A 178 18.35 -2.89 -24.40
C GLY A 178 18.70 -4.34 -24.79
N ASN A 179 19.36 -5.07 -23.89
CA ASN A 179 19.71 -6.47 -24.10
C ASN A 179 18.59 -7.46 -23.71
N ALA A 180 17.64 -7.04 -22.85
CA ALA A 180 16.60 -7.93 -22.32
C ALA A 180 15.76 -8.59 -23.43
N ARG A 181 15.44 -7.85 -24.51
CA ARG A 181 14.65 -8.39 -25.63
C ARG A 181 15.34 -9.56 -26.32
N ALA A 182 16.63 -9.42 -26.61
CA ALA A 182 17.41 -10.46 -27.29
C ALA A 182 17.55 -11.72 -26.43
N MET A 183 17.60 -11.57 -25.10
CA MET A 183 17.70 -12.68 -24.15
C MET A 183 16.38 -13.43 -23.96
N MET A 184 15.22 -12.79 -24.16
CA MET A 184 13.90 -13.41 -23.95
C MET A 184 13.39 -14.17 -25.18
N LEU A 185 13.75 -13.72 -26.38
CA LEU A 185 13.26 -14.28 -27.65
C LEU A 185 13.48 -15.81 -27.81
N PRO A 186 14.59 -16.41 -27.31
CA PRO A 186 14.80 -17.85 -27.40
C PRO A 186 13.88 -18.70 -26.52
N PHE A 187 13.28 -18.12 -25.47
CA PHE A 187 12.55 -18.89 -24.44
C PHE A 187 11.04 -18.65 -24.43
N LEU A 188 10.56 -17.60 -25.13
CA LEU A 188 9.17 -17.17 -25.10
C LEU A 188 8.60 -17.01 -26.52
N PRO A 189 7.32 -17.36 -26.74
CA PRO A 189 6.65 -17.05 -28.00
C PRO A 189 6.55 -15.53 -28.18
N GLY A 190 6.55 -15.08 -29.44
CA GLY A 190 6.69 -13.66 -29.82
C GLY A 190 5.87 -12.66 -28.97
N PRO A 191 4.54 -12.83 -28.82
CA PRO A 191 3.74 -11.93 -28.00
C PRO A 191 4.15 -11.90 -26.51
N LEU A 192 4.46 -13.04 -25.90
CA LEU A 192 4.93 -13.10 -24.51
C LEU A 192 6.33 -12.49 -24.35
N ALA A 193 7.21 -12.67 -25.34
CA ALA A 193 8.52 -12.02 -25.36
C ALA A 193 8.40 -10.49 -25.42
N VAL A 194 7.42 -9.97 -26.18
CA VAL A 194 7.12 -8.53 -26.24
C VAL A 194 6.63 -8.01 -24.89
N VAL A 195 5.63 -8.67 -24.28
CA VAL A 195 5.12 -8.26 -22.96
C VAL A 195 6.22 -8.32 -21.92
N GLY A 196 6.99 -9.41 -21.88
CA GLY A 196 8.10 -9.58 -20.95
C GLY A 196 9.18 -8.51 -21.10
N HIS A 197 9.58 -8.20 -22.34
CA HIS A 197 10.54 -7.13 -22.60
C HIS A 197 10.04 -5.78 -22.11
N TYR A 198 8.80 -5.41 -22.44
CA TYR A 198 8.26 -4.13 -22.03
C TYR A 198 7.94 -4.05 -20.54
N PHE A 199 7.66 -5.18 -19.88
CA PHE A 199 7.58 -5.22 -18.42
C PHE A 199 8.93 -4.86 -17.80
N ILE A 200 10.03 -5.45 -18.28
CA ILE A 200 11.40 -5.13 -17.82
C ILE A 200 11.76 -3.67 -18.14
N ALA A 201 11.42 -3.18 -19.33
CA ALA A 201 11.68 -1.80 -19.74
C ALA A 201 10.93 -0.79 -18.87
N ASN A 202 9.63 -1.02 -18.65
CA ASN A 202 8.81 -0.16 -17.79
C ASN A 202 9.33 -0.19 -16.33
N TYR A 203 9.73 -1.37 -15.84
CA TYR A 203 10.34 -1.52 -14.53
C TYR A 203 11.63 -0.70 -14.39
N ALA A 204 12.57 -0.87 -15.33
CA ALA A 204 13.85 -0.16 -15.34
C ALA A 204 13.65 1.37 -15.45
N THR A 205 12.67 1.79 -16.26
CA THR A 205 12.29 3.20 -16.39
C THR A 205 11.78 3.76 -15.06
N VAL A 206 10.85 3.07 -14.39
CA VAL A 206 10.31 3.52 -13.09
C VAL A 206 11.40 3.57 -12.01
N VAL A 207 12.27 2.56 -11.93
CA VAL A 207 13.42 2.58 -11.01
C VAL A 207 14.33 3.77 -11.29
N THR A 208 14.63 4.03 -12.56
CA THR A 208 15.49 5.15 -12.97
C THR A 208 14.90 6.48 -12.50
N PHE A 209 13.63 6.73 -12.80
CA PHE A 209 12.99 7.99 -12.42
C PHE A 209 12.78 8.13 -10.91
N HIS A 210 12.53 7.03 -10.19
CA HIS A 210 12.51 7.05 -8.72
C HIS A 210 13.89 7.39 -8.14
N LEU A 211 14.97 6.82 -8.69
CA LEU A 211 16.35 7.16 -8.30
C LEU A 211 16.66 8.64 -8.56
N LEU A 212 16.27 9.17 -9.72
CA LEU A 212 16.48 10.59 -10.05
C LEU A 212 15.67 11.50 -9.12
N GLY A 213 14.41 11.17 -8.85
CA GLY A 213 13.60 11.92 -7.90
C GLY A 213 14.20 11.88 -6.49
N TYR A 214 14.74 10.73 -6.07
CA TYR A 214 15.41 10.61 -4.79
C TYR A 214 16.70 11.44 -4.72
N LEU A 215 17.47 11.52 -5.80
CA LEU A 215 18.63 12.41 -5.87
C LEU A 215 18.22 13.88 -5.73
N VAL A 216 17.16 14.30 -6.40
CA VAL A 216 16.63 15.67 -6.23
C VAL A 216 16.24 15.91 -4.78
N TYR A 217 15.54 14.95 -4.16
CA TYR A 217 15.13 15.03 -2.76
C TYR A 217 16.35 15.12 -1.80
N GLN A 218 17.33 14.22 -1.97
CA GLN A 218 18.52 14.11 -1.13
C GLN A 218 19.43 15.35 -1.24
N TYR A 219 19.57 15.91 -2.44
CA TYR A 219 20.45 17.05 -2.72
C TYR A 219 19.65 18.36 -2.92
N ARG A 220 18.41 18.44 -2.41
CA ARG A 220 17.50 19.57 -2.64
C ARG A 220 18.11 20.93 -2.27
N ASP A 221 18.84 21.00 -1.16
CA ASP A 221 19.41 22.25 -0.66
C ASP A 221 20.48 22.81 -1.60
N VAL A 222 21.33 21.95 -2.17
CA VAL A 222 22.40 22.35 -3.11
C VAL A 222 21.87 22.55 -4.53
N LEU A 223 20.77 21.88 -4.88
CA LEU A 223 20.08 22.07 -6.15
C LEU A 223 19.16 23.31 -6.13
N GLY A 224 18.88 23.89 -4.96
CA GLY A 224 17.93 24.99 -4.81
C GLY A 224 16.49 24.55 -5.04
N TYR A 225 16.19 23.26 -4.81
CA TYR A 225 14.86 22.71 -4.94
C TYR A 225 14.09 22.87 -3.64
N GLU A 226 13.04 23.68 -3.67
CA GLU A 226 12.07 23.72 -2.58
C GLU A 226 11.05 22.61 -2.79
N ILE A 227 10.84 21.79 -1.75
CA ILE A 227 9.77 20.79 -1.74
C ILE A 227 8.47 21.55 -1.94
N LYS A 228 7.85 21.34 -3.10
CA LYS A 228 6.51 21.87 -3.36
C LYS A 228 5.63 21.10 -2.39
N GLN A 229 5.12 21.75 -1.35
CA GLN A 229 4.10 21.19 -0.45
C GLN A 229 2.78 20.99 -1.21
N ASN A 230 2.84 20.28 -2.33
CA ASN A 230 1.75 19.50 -2.83
C ASN A 230 1.86 18.18 -2.08
N ALA A 231 1.54 18.21 -0.77
CA ALA A 231 1.00 17.00 -0.17
C ALA A 231 -0.02 16.50 -1.19
N PRO A 232 0.08 15.26 -1.69
CA PRO A 232 -0.89 14.78 -2.64
C PRO A 232 -2.21 15.03 -1.96
N THR A 233 -3.06 15.85 -2.58
CA THR A 233 -4.47 15.86 -2.27
C THR A 233 -4.87 14.43 -2.55
N ALA A 234 -4.72 13.56 -1.55
CA ALA A 234 -5.48 12.35 -1.45
C ALA A 234 -6.87 12.85 -1.77
N LEU A 235 -7.43 12.41 -2.91
CA LEU A 235 -8.84 12.61 -3.26
C LEU A 235 -9.56 12.62 -1.94
N PRO A 236 -10.23 13.72 -1.54
CA PRO A 236 -10.69 13.88 -0.17
C PRO A 236 -11.37 12.58 0.18
N ARG A 237 -10.70 11.78 1.03
CA ARG A 237 -11.31 10.58 1.57
C ARG A 237 -12.62 11.12 2.10
N PRO A 238 -13.78 10.54 1.74
CA PRO A 238 -15.06 11.05 2.22
C PRO A 238 -14.85 11.39 3.68
N LYS A 239 -14.85 12.69 4.01
CA LYS A 239 -14.44 13.12 5.35
C LYS A 239 -15.35 12.30 6.25
N ASP A 240 -14.74 11.57 7.18
CA ASP A 240 -15.52 10.80 8.12
C ASP A 240 -16.59 11.76 8.66
N ARG A 241 -17.84 11.32 8.79
CA ARG A 241 -18.92 12.21 9.24
C ARG A 241 -18.53 12.90 10.55
N ASP A 242 -17.69 12.22 11.34
CA ASP A 242 -17.21 12.67 12.63
C ASP A 242 -15.72 13.14 12.55
N GLN A 243 -15.25 13.61 11.38
CA GLN A 243 -13.86 14.07 11.17
C GLN A 243 -13.47 15.20 12.12
N SER A 244 -14.39 16.09 12.48
CA SER A 244 -14.08 17.22 13.38
C SER A 244 -13.59 16.76 14.74
N VAL A 245 -14.18 15.70 15.32
CA VAL A 245 -13.76 15.18 16.63
C VAL A 245 -12.46 14.36 16.52
N LEU A 246 -12.21 13.74 15.37
CA LEU A 246 -10.94 13.06 15.08
C LEU A 246 -9.80 14.07 15.02
N ASP A 247 -9.99 15.19 14.31
CA ASP A 247 -9.01 16.27 14.18
C ASP A 247 -8.73 16.91 15.56
N GLU A 248 -9.77 17.13 16.37
CA GLU A 248 -9.62 17.65 17.74
C GLU A 248 -8.84 16.69 18.65
N SER A 249 -9.17 15.40 18.63
CA SER A 249 -8.43 14.37 19.37
C SER A 249 -6.97 14.28 18.92
N GLU A 250 -6.70 14.42 17.63
CA GLU A 250 -5.34 14.42 17.07
C GLU A 250 -4.54 15.66 17.48
N ALA A 251 -5.17 16.84 17.56
CA ALA A 251 -4.51 18.04 18.07
C ALA A 251 -4.07 17.87 19.53
N PHE A 252 -4.89 17.27 20.40
CA PHE A 252 -4.49 16.94 21.77
C PHE A 252 -3.33 15.92 21.80
N ALA A 253 -3.41 14.85 21.00
CA ALA A 253 -2.37 13.84 20.93
C ALA A 253 -1.03 14.38 20.41
N ALA A 254 -1.04 15.28 19.43
CA ALA A 254 0.16 15.92 18.88
C ALA A 254 0.89 16.79 19.92
N ASN A 255 0.15 17.35 20.88
CA ASN A 255 0.70 18.09 22.01
C ASN A 255 1.14 17.19 23.18
N GLY A 256 1.08 15.87 23.02
CA GLY A 256 1.40 14.88 24.05
C GLY A 256 0.29 14.66 25.08
N ASP A 257 -0.84 15.36 24.99
CA ASP A 257 -1.98 15.19 25.89
C ASP A 257 -2.92 14.08 25.38
N THR A 258 -2.43 12.85 25.46
CA THR A 258 -3.18 11.65 25.05
C THR A 258 -4.36 11.32 25.97
N GLU A 259 -4.42 11.89 27.18
CA GLU A 259 -5.55 11.77 28.11
C GLU A 259 -6.74 12.60 27.62
N SER A 260 -6.53 13.88 27.29
CA SER A 260 -7.57 14.72 26.70
C SER A 260 -8.01 14.22 25.33
N ALA A 261 -7.09 13.71 24.52
CA ALA A 261 -7.41 13.08 23.24
C ALA A 261 -8.41 11.93 23.39
N ALA A 262 -8.27 11.10 24.44
CA ALA A 262 -9.17 9.99 24.72
C ALA A 262 -10.50 10.47 25.29
N ARG A 263 -10.48 11.47 26.17
CA ARG A 263 -11.67 12.05 26.80
C ARG A 263 -12.63 12.65 25.76
N VAL A 264 -12.13 13.43 24.81
CA VAL A 264 -12.96 14.06 23.76
C VAL A 264 -13.67 13.00 22.91
N LEU A 265 -12.96 11.95 22.48
CA LEU A 265 -13.59 10.86 21.74
C LEU A 265 -14.62 10.11 22.58
N ARG A 266 -14.33 9.85 23.86
CA ARG A 266 -15.27 9.18 24.78
C ARG A 266 -16.56 9.97 24.95
N GLU A 267 -16.46 11.28 25.18
CA GLU A 267 -17.61 12.16 25.34
C GLU A 267 -18.47 12.17 24.07
N PHE A 268 -17.82 12.31 22.91
CA PHE A 268 -18.50 12.27 21.62
C PHE A 268 -19.23 10.94 21.36
N ILE A 269 -18.58 9.80 21.62
CA ILE A 269 -19.18 8.46 21.51
C ILE A 269 -20.42 8.34 22.39
N ASN A 270 -20.36 8.83 23.63
CA ASN A 270 -21.46 8.72 24.58
C ASN A 270 -22.67 9.62 24.24
N GLU A 271 -22.43 10.79 23.64
CA GLU A 271 -23.49 11.75 23.34
C GLU A 271 -24.28 11.44 22.07
N ARG A 272 -23.60 11.07 20.98
CA ARG A 272 -24.21 11.00 19.64
C ARG A 272 -24.09 9.64 18.98
N GLY A 273 -23.31 8.72 19.57
CA GLY A 273 -22.73 7.61 18.83
C GLY A 273 -21.69 8.11 17.82
N ALA A 274 -20.81 7.22 17.37
CA ALA A 274 -19.71 7.63 16.50
C ALA A 274 -19.49 6.65 15.35
N THR A 275 -18.76 7.09 14.33
CA THR A 275 -18.26 6.23 13.26
C THR A 275 -17.24 5.21 13.75
N ASP A 276 -17.02 4.16 12.95
CA ASP A 276 -16.05 3.10 13.27
C ASP A 276 -14.63 3.66 13.46
N THR A 277 -14.27 4.70 12.71
CA THR A 277 -12.97 5.39 12.81
C THR A 277 -12.75 5.98 14.20
N VAL A 278 -13.78 6.63 14.77
CA VAL A 278 -13.74 7.20 16.12
C VAL A 278 -13.59 6.11 17.18
N HIS A 279 -14.36 5.02 17.07
CA HIS A 279 -14.25 3.86 17.96
C HIS A 279 -12.84 3.25 17.94
N LEU A 280 -12.26 3.06 16.75
CA LEU A 280 -10.91 2.51 16.59
C LEU A 280 -9.83 3.46 17.16
N ARG A 281 -9.94 4.77 16.92
CA ARG A 281 -8.98 5.75 17.47
C ARG A 281 -9.04 5.79 19.00
N TYR A 282 -10.25 5.78 19.57
CA TYR A 282 -10.43 5.76 21.02
C TYR A 282 -9.83 4.48 21.64
N ARG A 283 -10.07 3.31 21.04
CA ARG A 283 -9.44 2.04 21.48
C ARG A 283 -7.91 2.10 21.44
N LYS A 284 -7.31 2.66 20.39
CA LYS A 284 -5.85 2.82 20.31
C LYS A 284 -5.29 3.64 21.48
N LEU A 285 -5.98 4.72 21.85
CA LEU A 285 -5.59 5.54 23.00
C LEU A 285 -5.75 4.77 24.33
N LEU A 286 -6.83 4.00 24.50
CA LEU A 286 -6.99 3.15 25.69
C LEU A 286 -5.90 2.07 25.80
N THR A 287 -5.52 1.45 24.67
CA THR A 287 -4.42 0.50 24.62
C THR A 287 -3.08 1.16 24.96
N LEU A 288 -2.83 2.37 24.46
CA LEU A 288 -1.64 3.15 24.80
C LEU A 288 -1.54 3.43 26.30
N HIS A 289 -2.68 3.73 26.93
CA HIS A 289 -2.79 3.98 28.37
C HIS A 289 -2.79 2.70 29.22
N ALA A 290 -2.76 1.53 28.60
CA ALA A 290 -2.94 0.23 29.24
C ALA A 290 -4.22 0.11 30.11
N ASP A 291 -5.25 0.93 29.83
CA ASP A 291 -6.52 0.92 30.57
C ASP A 291 -7.42 -0.21 30.07
N THR A 292 -7.12 -1.41 30.57
CA THR A 292 -7.81 -2.64 30.16
C THR A 292 -9.28 -2.62 30.60
N ALA A 293 -9.59 -2.00 31.74
CA ALA A 293 -10.96 -1.90 32.24
C ALA A 293 -11.83 -1.05 31.30
N ALA A 294 -11.34 0.13 30.89
CA ALA A 294 -12.03 0.97 29.92
C ALA A 294 -12.11 0.31 28.54
N LEU A 295 -11.04 -0.39 28.11
CA LEU A 295 -11.01 -1.08 26.82
C LEU A 295 -12.07 -2.19 26.75
N ASN A 296 -12.21 -2.98 27.82
CA ASN A 296 -13.20 -4.05 27.94
C ASN A 296 -14.63 -3.49 27.96
N LYS A 297 -14.87 -2.43 28.75
CA LYS A 297 -16.17 -1.74 28.77
C LYS A 297 -16.54 -1.20 27.39
N HIS A 298 -15.58 -0.57 26.72
CA HIS A 298 -15.79 -0.05 25.37
C HIS A 298 -16.01 -1.17 24.36
N ALA A 299 -15.34 -2.31 24.50
CA ALA A 299 -15.55 -3.46 23.61
C ALA A 299 -16.99 -3.98 23.66
N GLN A 300 -17.57 -4.08 24.86
CA GLN A 300 -18.97 -4.47 25.05
C GLN A 300 -19.92 -3.45 24.40
N GLN A 301 -19.71 -2.16 24.63
CA GLN A 301 -20.54 -1.10 24.04
C GLN A 301 -20.45 -1.08 22.52
N TYR A 302 -19.24 -1.19 21.96
CA TYR A 302 -19.04 -1.13 20.53
C TYR A 302 -19.57 -2.38 19.82
N LEU A 303 -19.47 -3.56 20.45
CA LEU A 303 -20.14 -4.76 19.96
C LEU A 303 -21.65 -4.55 19.81
N ASN A 304 -22.32 -3.96 20.81
CA ASN A 304 -23.75 -3.66 20.74
C ASN A 304 -24.09 -2.76 19.54
N VAL A 305 -23.24 -1.76 19.28
CA VAL A 305 -23.40 -0.86 18.13
C VAL A 305 -23.26 -1.63 16.82
N MET A 306 -22.25 -2.51 16.68
CA MET A 306 -22.07 -3.31 15.46
C MET A 306 -23.23 -4.28 15.22
N ILE A 307 -23.74 -4.93 16.28
CA ILE A 307 -24.90 -5.83 16.21
C ILE A 307 -26.15 -5.04 15.78
N ALA A 308 -26.40 -3.89 16.41
CA ALA A 308 -27.56 -3.05 16.09
C ALA A 308 -27.54 -2.50 14.65
N GLN A 309 -26.35 -2.32 14.07
CA GLN A 309 -26.17 -1.90 12.67
C GLN A 309 -26.07 -3.09 11.69
N GLU A 310 -26.30 -4.33 12.16
CA GLU A 310 -26.18 -5.57 11.38
C GLU A 310 -24.80 -5.77 10.71
N LYS A 311 -23.74 -5.15 11.25
CA LYS A 311 -22.36 -5.24 10.75
C LYS A 311 -21.70 -6.56 11.18
N TRP A 312 -22.35 -7.69 10.90
CA TRP A 312 -22.01 -9.00 11.46
C TRP A 312 -20.60 -9.48 11.11
N ALA A 313 -20.15 -9.32 9.87
CA ALA A 313 -18.80 -9.73 9.47
C ALA A 313 -17.71 -9.04 10.32
N GLN A 314 -17.87 -7.73 10.54
CA GLN A 314 -16.96 -6.90 11.33
C GLN A 314 -17.09 -7.22 12.83
N ALA A 315 -18.32 -7.42 13.32
CA ALA A 315 -18.58 -7.79 14.72
C ALA A 315 -17.89 -9.10 15.11
N LEU A 316 -17.93 -10.13 14.25
CA LEU A 316 -17.29 -11.41 14.52
C LEU A 316 -15.76 -11.29 14.56
N GLU A 317 -15.17 -10.52 13.64
CA GLU A 317 -13.71 -10.30 13.63
C GLU A 317 -13.27 -9.51 14.86
N PHE A 318 -13.95 -8.40 15.15
CA PHE A 318 -13.74 -7.57 16.32
C PHE A 318 -13.86 -8.37 17.62
N TRP A 319 -14.92 -9.16 17.76
CA TRP A 319 -15.14 -9.95 18.97
C TRP A 319 -14.14 -11.10 19.09
N SER A 320 -13.69 -11.68 17.98
CA SER A 320 -12.60 -12.65 17.95
C SER A 320 -11.30 -12.04 18.46
N GLU A 321 -10.96 -10.82 18.07
CA GLU A 321 -9.80 -10.11 18.61
C GLU A 321 -9.93 -9.90 20.13
N CYS A 322 -11.08 -9.37 20.57
CA CYS A 322 -11.34 -9.10 21.99
C CYS A 322 -11.26 -10.37 22.85
N ARG A 323 -11.86 -11.49 22.41
CA ARG A 323 -11.76 -12.79 23.09
C ARG A 323 -10.39 -13.42 23.02
N GLY A 324 -9.58 -13.06 22.01
CA GLY A 324 -8.18 -13.48 21.92
C GLY A 324 -7.30 -12.79 22.96
N ALA A 325 -7.58 -11.51 23.24
CA ALA A 325 -6.88 -10.75 24.27
C ALA A 325 -7.34 -11.12 25.69
N ASP A 326 -8.65 -11.29 25.89
CA ASP A 326 -9.24 -11.70 27.17
C ASP A 326 -10.31 -12.77 26.96
N ALA A 327 -9.97 -14.03 27.27
CA ALA A 327 -10.88 -15.15 27.13
C ALA A 327 -12.10 -15.09 28.06
N ASN A 328 -12.01 -14.30 29.16
CA ASN A 328 -13.06 -14.10 30.14
C ASN A 328 -13.92 -12.86 29.87
N LEU A 329 -13.63 -12.10 28.82
CA LEU A 329 -14.48 -10.98 28.40
C LEU A 329 -15.78 -11.52 27.77
N TRP A 330 -16.91 -11.08 28.30
CA TRP A 330 -18.23 -11.45 27.81
C TRP A 330 -18.96 -10.24 27.20
N PRO A 331 -19.89 -10.46 26.24
CA PRO A 331 -20.76 -9.38 25.78
C PRO A 331 -21.55 -8.80 26.97
N SER A 332 -22.04 -7.57 26.84
CA SER A 332 -22.85 -6.98 27.92
C SER A 332 -24.17 -7.71 28.15
N ASP A 333 -24.73 -8.30 27.09
CA ASP A 333 -25.90 -9.17 27.16
C ASP A 333 -25.48 -10.63 26.86
N PRO A 334 -25.63 -11.56 27.82
CA PRO A 334 -25.32 -12.97 27.60
C PRO A 334 -26.05 -13.63 26.43
N ASP A 335 -27.24 -13.14 26.04
CA ASP A 335 -27.99 -13.66 24.89
C ASP A 335 -27.21 -13.43 23.57
N GLN A 336 -26.41 -12.37 23.47
CA GLN A 336 -25.61 -12.07 22.28
C GLN A 336 -24.56 -13.13 21.97
N VAL A 337 -24.15 -13.95 22.94
CA VAL A 337 -23.25 -15.08 22.67
C VAL A 337 -23.90 -16.06 21.70
N ARG A 338 -25.21 -16.29 21.84
CA ARG A 338 -25.95 -17.13 20.90
C ARG A 338 -26.00 -16.49 19.52
N GLU A 339 -26.31 -15.19 19.45
CA GLU A 339 -26.37 -14.45 18.18
C GLU A 339 -25.04 -14.51 17.42
N LEU A 340 -23.93 -14.28 18.12
CA LEU A 340 -22.58 -14.34 17.54
C LEU A 340 -22.26 -15.74 16.99
N VAL A 341 -22.60 -16.78 17.73
CA VAL A 341 -22.34 -18.17 17.31
C VAL A 341 -23.24 -18.58 16.14
N ASP A 342 -24.52 -18.20 16.16
CA ASP A 342 -25.46 -18.44 15.06
C ASP A 342 -24.99 -17.70 13.79
N LYS A 343 -24.64 -16.41 13.90
CA LYS A 343 -24.14 -15.59 12.78
C LYS A 343 -22.78 -16.04 12.25
N ALA A 344 -21.87 -16.51 13.12
CA ALA A 344 -20.60 -17.11 12.69
C ALA A 344 -20.83 -18.29 11.74
N ARG A 345 -21.81 -19.14 12.06
CA ARG A 345 -22.16 -20.28 11.21
C ARG A 345 -22.80 -19.83 9.90
N GLU A 346 -23.75 -18.90 9.94
CA GLU A 346 -24.40 -18.34 8.73
C GLU A 346 -23.37 -17.73 7.75
N LEU A 347 -22.35 -17.07 8.27
CA LEU A 347 -21.27 -16.45 7.48
C LEU A 347 -20.12 -17.43 7.14
N GLY A 348 -20.30 -18.73 7.35
CA GLY A 348 -19.33 -19.75 6.95
C GLY A 348 -18.06 -19.81 7.82
N LYS A 349 -18.07 -19.21 9.02
CA LYS A 349 -16.98 -19.24 10.01
C LYS A 349 -17.38 -20.01 11.30
N PRO A 350 -17.93 -21.24 11.22
CA PRO A 350 -18.44 -21.96 12.39
C PRO A 350 -17.36 -22.25 13.45
N GLU A 351 -16.08 -22.29 13.08
CA GLU A 351 -14.95 -22.46 14.01
C GLU A 351 -14.89 -21.40 15.12
N LEU A 352 -15.46 -20.20 14.87
CA LEU A 352 -15.56 -19.15 15.88
C LEU A 352 -16.51 -19.51 17.03
N ALA A 353 -17.43 -20.48 16.82
CA ALA A 353 -18.37 -20.92 17.83
C ALA A 353 -17.68 -21.34 19.12
N LEU A 354 -16.61 -22.15 18.99
CA LEU A 354 -15.84 -22.60 20.15
C LEU A 354 -15.20 -21.41 20.87
N LYS A 355 -14.59 -20.49 20.13
CA LYS A 355 -13.92 -19.32 20.71
C LYS A 355 -14.90 -18.41 21.46
N PHE A 356 -16.10 -18.19 20.92
CA PHE A 356 -17.11 -17.32 21.53
C PHE A 356 -17.88 -17.98 22.68
N ALA A 357 -18.06 -19.29 22.64
CA ALA A 357 -18.84 -20.00 23.65
C ALA A 357 -18.00 -20.64 24.75
N ASN A 358 -16.69 -20.77 24.59
CA ASN A 358 -15.84 -21.45 25.58
C ASN A 358 -15.95 -20.75 26.95
N GLY A 359 -16.33 -21.51 27.99
CA GLY A 359 -16.58 -21.00 29.33
C GLY A 359 -17.98 -20.44 29.60
N PHE A 360 -18.88 -20.41 28.60
CA PHE A 360 -20.19 -19.78 28.74
C PHE A 360 -21.07 -20.49 29.77
N SER A 361 -21.19 -21.81 29.70
CA SER A 361 -21.98 -22.62 30.65
C SER A 361 -21.43 -22.59 32.08
N ARG A 362 -20.13 -22.35 32.25
CA ARG A 362 -19.53 -22.12 33.58
C ARG A 362 -19.87 -20.74 34.13
N THR A 363 -19.86 -19.72 33.28
CA THR A 363 -20.10 -18.33 33.67
C THR A 363 -21.60 -18.08 33.93
N TYR A 364 -22.46 -18.65 33.08
CA TYR A 364 -23.91 -18.46 33.13
C TYR A 364 -24.65 -19.82 33.22
N PRO A 365 -24.52 -20.57 34.32
CA PRO A 365 -24.94 -21.97 34.39
C PRO A 365 -26.44 -22.22 34.30
N LYS A 366 -27.29 -21.18 34.41
CA LYS A 366 -28.74 -21.30 34.32
C LYS A 366 -29.32 -20.67 33.04
N HIS A 367 -28.46 -20.23 32.12
CA HIS A 367 -28.89 -19.51 30.94
C HIS A 367 -29.65 -20.41 29.95
N PRO A 368 -30.81 -19.99 29.43
CA PRO A 368 -31.66 -20.83 28.59
C PRO A 368 -31.00 -21.19 27.24
N ALA A 369 -30.08 -20.35 26.75
CA ALA A 369 -29.41 -20.56 25.47
C ALA A 369 -28.29 -21.62 25.48
N ILE A 370 -27.89 -22.16 26.65
CA ILE A 370 -26.71 -23.06 26.75
C ILE A 370 -26.82 -24.25 25.82
N GLY A 371 -27.97 -24.92 25.79
CA GLY A 371 -28.14 -26.09 24.92
C GLY A 371 -28.00 -25.76 23.44
N ALA A 372 -28.56 -24.63 22.99
CA ALA A 372 -28.43 -24.18 21.62
C ALA A 372 -26.97 -23.81 21.28
N ILE A 373 -26.29 -23.10 22.18
CA ILE A 373 -24.88 -22.72 22.02
C ILE A 373 -23.99 -23.97 21.95
N HIS A 374 -24.14 -24.92 22.87
CA HIS A 374 -23.39 -26.17 22.87
C HIS A 374 -23.64 -26.99 21.60
N LEU A 375 -24.88 -27.01 21.08
CA LEU A 375 -25.19 -27.63 19.80
C LEU A 375 -24.37 -27.02 18.64
N ARG A 376 -24.30 -25.69 18.57
CA ARG A 376 -23.49 -25.01 17.53
C ARG A 376 -21.99 -25.27 17.68
N VAL A 377 -21.48 -25.28 18.91
CA VAL A 377 -20.08 -25.63 19.18
C VAL A 377 -19.78 -27.07 18.76
N ALA A 378 -20.67 -28.01 19.06
CA ALA A 378 -20.53 -29.41 18.66
C ALA A 378 -20.55 -29.57 17.13
N GLN A 379 -21.43 -28.83 16.44
CA GLN A 379 -21.46 -28.79 14.98
C GLN A 379 -20.12 -28.29 14.40
N ALA A 380 -19.59 -27.18 14.93
CA ALA A 380 -18.29 -26.66 14.53
C ALA A 380 -17.13 -27.63 14.80
N LEU A 381 -17.14 -28.29 15.96
CA LEU A 381 -16.15 -29.29 16.34
C LEU A 381 -16.13 -30.47 15.36
N ASN A 382 -17.30 -30.98 15.00
CA ASN A 382 -17.43 -32.12 14.11
C ASN A 382 -17.13 -31.75 12.64
N GLU A 383 -17.79 -30.72 12.11
CA GLU A 383 -17.83 -30.44 10.67
C GLU A 383 -16.63 -29.65 10.15
N ARG A 384 -16.03 -28.78 10.99
CA ARG A 384 -14.86 -27.98 10.58
C ARG A 384 -13.58 -28.32 11.29
N LEU A 385 -13.64 -28.63 12.58
CA LEU A 385 -12.42 -28.89 13.36
C LEU A 385 -12.01 -30.36 13.36
N GLY A 386 -12.82 -31.27 12.79
CA GLY A 386 -12.50 -32.69 12.70
C GLY A 386 -12.39 -33.40 14.05
N ARG A 387 -13.15 -32.93 15.06
CA ARG A 387 -13.13 -33.40 16.46
C ARG A 387 -14.49 -34.01 16.87
N PRO A 388 -14.97 -35.08 16.22
CA PRO A 388 -16.29 -35.69 16.49
C PRO A 388 -16.43 -36.23 17.91
N ALA A 389 -15.37 -36.82 18.48
CA ALA A 389 -15.39 -37.37 19.83
C ALA A 389 -15.67 -36.29 20.89
N GLU A 390 -15.12 -35.09 20.70
CA GLU A 390 -15.35 -33.96 21.60
C GLU A 390 -16.73 -33.34 21.41
N ALA A 391 -17.21 -33.28 20.16
CA ALA A 391 -18.57 -32.87 19.86
C ALA A 391 -19.60 -33.77 20.57
N ARG A 392 -19.44 -35.10 20.45
CA ARG A 392 -20.30 -36.09 21.12
C ARG A 392 -20.25 -35.93 22.65
N LYS A 393 -19.05 -35.87 23.23
CA LYS A 393 -18.87 -35.69 24.68
C LYS A 393 -19.54 -34.40 25.19
N LEU A 394 -19.41 -33.28 24.47
CA LEU A 394 -20.05 -32.02 24.83
C LEU A 394 -21.57 -32.15 24.84
N LEU A 395 -22.16 -32.80 23.83
CA LEU A 395 -23.60 -32.95 23.71
C LEU A 395 -24.19 -33.92 24.74
N GLU A 396 -23.51 -35.03 25.03
CA GLU A 396 -23.92 -35.97 26.09
C GLU A 396 -23.93 -35.27 27.45
N ALA A 397 -22.85 -34.56 27.80
CA ALA A 397 -22.78 -33.77 29.03
C ALA A 397 -23.87 -32.68 29.08
N THR A 398 -24.18 -32.07 27.93
CA THR A 398 -25.26 -31.06 27.84
C THR A 398 -26.63 -31.67 28.09
N ARG A 399 -26.90 -32.85 27.54
CA ARG A 399 -28.17 -33.57 27.74
C ARG A 399 -28.39 -33.92 29.21
N GLU A 400 -27.34 -34.38 29.90
CA GLU A 400 -27.39 -34.71 31.33
C GLU A 400 -27.55 -33.47 32.21
N ALA A 401 -26.76 -32.42 31.95
CA ALA A 401 -26.75 -31.21 32.77
C ALA A 401 -27.96 -30.28 32.53
N TYR A 402 -28.56 -30.33 31.33
CA TYR A 402 -29.63 -29.41 30.91
C TYR A 402 -30.87 -30.14 30.35
N PRO A 403 -31.53 -30.99 31.15
CA PRO A 403 -32.66 -31.83 30.70
C PRO A 403 -33.95 -31.06 30.35
N LYS A 404 -33.99 -29.75 30.59
CA LYS A 404 -35.11 -28.86 30.22
C LYS A 404 -34.78 -27.92 29.06
N SER A 405 -33.64 -28.10 28.40
CA SER A 405 -33.23 -27.26 27.28
C SER A 405 -34.18 -27.44 26.09
N LYS A 406 -34.63 -26.34 25.49
CA LYS A 406 -35.45 -26.36 24.28
C LYS A 406 -34.73 -26.99 23.08
N ALA A 407 -33.40 -27.02 23.10
CA ALA A 407 -32.58 -27.59 22.02
C ALA A 407 -32.38 -29.11 22.13
N LEU A 408 -32.92 -29.79 23.16
CA LEU A 408 -32.71 -31.23 23.35
C LEU A 408 -33.11 -32.10 22.15
N PRO A 409 -34.28 -31.90 21.49
CA PRO A 409 -34.64 -32.71 20.34
C PRO A 409 -33.60 -32.60 19.20
N GLU A 410 -33.06 -31.40 18.97
CA GLU A 410 -32.01 -31.18 17.96
C GLU A 410 -30.67 -31.80 18.38
N ILE A 411 -30.32 -31.72 19.67
CA ILE A 411 -29.11 -32.34 20.23
C ILE A 411 -29.16 -33.86 20.06
N GLU A 412 -30.27 -34.50 20.39
CA GLU A 412 -30.44 -35.95 20.25
C GLU A 412 -30.41 -36.39 18.79
N SER A 413 -31.07 -35.64 17.91
CA SER A 413 -31.02 -35.90 16.46
C SER A 413 -29.61 -35.79 15.91
N TYR A 414 -28.82 -34.80 16.36
CA TYR A 414 -27.44 -34.63 15.93
C TYR A 414 -26.52 -35.72 16.49
N LEU A 415 -26.69 -36.12 17.76
CA LEU A 415 -25.94 -37.22 18.38
C LEU A 415 -26.08 -38.56 17.64
N MET A 416 -27.24 -38.82 17.01
CA MET A 416 -27.45 -40.02 16.20
C MET A 416 -26.70 -39.97 14.85
N ARG A 417 -26.27 -38.80 14.39
CA ARG A 417 -25.62 -38.60 13.08
C ARG A 417 -24.10 -38.53 13.14
N ILE A 418 -23.52 -38.26 14.32
CA ILE A 418 -22.08 -37.98 14.49
C ILE A 418 -21.30 -39.10 15.16
#